data_AF-A0A7S3M0V0-F1
#
_entry.id   AF-A0A7S3M0V0-F1
#
_cell.length_a   1.000
_cell.length_b   1.000
_cell.length_c   1.000
_cell.angle_alpha   90.00
_cell.angle_beta   90.00
_cell.angle_gamma   90.00
#
_symmetry.space_group_name_H-M   'P 1'
#
loop_
_entity.id
_entity.type
_entity.pdbx_description
1 polymer ?
#
loop_
_entity_poly.entity_id
_entity_poly.type
_entity_poly.pdbx_seq_one_letter_code
_entity_poly.pdbx_strand_id
1 'polypeptide(L)'
;TISMLTDEPYDKLDDSKVQIPDFMRIMVASRLAKTGAEWAKLMTDTSTGTYSSQWMVVDYNAFIPGSAVKNGTLTVIEQVPGMSRTADMSQRLQQMGFWGSENRAWFEDVRNASGSTEAEELHGALFSADNNPRANIFKATAPKVQTL
;
A
#
# COMPACT_ATOMS: atom_id res chain seq x y z
N THR A 1 4.49 -6.83 0.21
CA THR A 1 3.39 -7.82 0.18
C THR A 1 2.50 -7.67 1.40
N ILE A 2 1.19 -7.63 1.19
CA ILE A 2 0.17 -7.69 2.23
C ILE A 2 -0.06 -9.15 2.60
N SER A 3 -0.21 -9.46 3.89
CA SER A 3 -0.60 -10.80 4.33
C SER A 3 -2.05 -11.09 3.95
N MET A 4 -2.28 -12.20 3.24
CA MET A 4 -3.60 -12.77 3.02
C MET A 4 -3.86 -13.82 4.11
N LEU A 5 -4.88 -13.61 4.94
CA LEU A 5 -5.24 -14.48 6.05
C LEU A 5 -6.54 -15.27 5.80
N THR A 6 -7.14 -15.05 4.63
CA THR A 6 -8.31 -15.75 4.10
C THR A 6 -8.11 -15.99 2.61
N ASP A 7 -8.75 -17.04 2.09
CA ASP A 7 -8.77 -17.40 0.68
C ASP A 7 -10.00 -16.87 -0.07
N GLU A 8 -11.05 -16.38 0.62
CA GLU A 8 -12.27 -15.84 0.01
C GLU A 8 -12.05 -14.82 -1.12
N PRO A 9 -11.04 -13.92 -1.07
CA PRO A 9 -10.80 -12.98 -2.16
C PRO A 9 -10.45 -13.65 -3.49
N TYR A 10 -9.87 -14.85 -3.48
CA TYR A 10 -9.48 -15.56 -4.69
C TYR A 10 -10.68 -16.05 -5.51
N ASP A 11 -11.82 -16.30 -4.88
CA ASP A 11 -13.06 -16.68 -5.57
C ASP A 11 -13.60 -15.59 -6.51
N LYS A 12 -13.09 -14.36 -6.37
CA LYS A 12 -13.45 -13.20 -7.21
C LYS A 12 -12.60 -13.09 -8.48
N LEU A 13 -11.60 -13.95 -8.65
CA LEU A 13 -10.69 -13.88 -9.79
C LEU A 13 -11.31 -14.53 -11.04
N ASP A 14 -11.08 -13.89 -12.18
CA ASP A 14 -11.48 -14.39 -13.49
C ASP A 14 -10.30 -15.13 -14.13
N ASP A 15 -10.29 -16.44 -13.93
CA ASP A 15 -9.26 -17.35 -14.46
C ASP A 15 -9.46 -17.67 -15.95
N SER A 16 -10.54 -17.18 -16.57
CA SER A 16 -10.83 -17.43 -17.99
C SER A 16 -10.01 -16.54 -18.93
N LYS A 17 -9.38 -15.48 -18.41
CA LYS A 17 -8.60 -14.52 -19.19
C LYS A 17 -7.10 -14.75 -18.99
N VAL A 18 -6.34 -14.46 -20.04
CA VAL A 18 -4.88 -14.36 -19.93
C VAL A 18 -4.55 -13.20 -19.01
N GLN A 19 -3.85 -13.51 -17.92
CA GLN A 19 -3.43 -12.52 -16.93
C GLN A 19 -1.93 -12.22 -17.08
N ILE A 20 -1.56 -10.95 -16.87
CA ILE A 20 -0.17 -10.49 -16.94
C ILE A 20 0.44 -10.56 -15.54
N PRO A 21 1.53 -11.31 -15.31
CA PRO A 21 2.16 -11.36 -13.99
C PRO A 21 2.57 -9.98 -13.48
N ASP A 22 2.40 -9.76 -12.17
CA ASP A 22 2.65 -8.47 -11.52
C ASP A 22 3.97 -7.82 -11.89
N PHE A 23 5.06 -8.58 -11.98
CA PHE A 23 6.38 -8.02 -12.30
C PHE A 23 6.37 -7.29 -13.66
N MET A 24 5.61 -7.76 -14.65
CA MET A 24 5.49 -7.07 -15.94
C MET A 24 4.63 -5.81 -15.80
N ARG A 25 3.52 -5.88 -15.06
CA ARG A 25 2.62 -4.74 -14.82
C ARG A 25 3.35 -3.60 -14.10
N ILE A 26 4.10 -3.93 -13.06
CA ILE A 26 4.95 -3.00 -12.30
C ILE A 26 5.95 -2.32 -13.25
N MET A 27 6.60 -3.10 -14.11
CA MET A 27 7.59 -2.59 -15.05
C MET A 27 6.98 -1.71 -16.16
N VAL A 28 5.73 -1.94 -16.55
CA VAL A 28 4.99 -1.08 -17.50
C VAL A 28 4.52 0.20 -16.81
N ALA A 29 3.87 0.09 -15.64
CA ALA A 29 3.39 1.22 -14.87
C ALA A 29 4.53 2.20 -14.53
N SER A 30 5.66 1.69 -14.05
CA SER A 30 6.85 2.49 -13.71
C SER A 30 7.52 3.15 -14.92
N ARG A 31 7.30 2.65 -16.14
CA ARG A 31 7.82 3.28 -17.37
C ARG A 31 6.90 4.36 -17.92
N LEU A 32 5.59 4.17 -17.79
CA LEU A 32 4.58 5.05 -18.40
C LEU A 32 4.19 6.21 -17.50
N ALA A 33 4.04 5.96 -16.19
CA ALA A 33 3.52 6.95 -15.26
C ALA A 33 4.45 8.16 -15.10
N LYS A 34 3.84 9.34 -14.98
CA LYS A 34 4.50 10.62 -14.66
C LYS A 34 4.18 11.10 -13.25
N THR A 35 3.13 10.58 -12.63
CA THR A 35 2.71 10.90 -11.26
C THR A 35 2.37 9.63 -10.48
N GLY A 36 2.30 9.74 -9.15
CA GLY A 36 1.84 8.64 -8.30
C GLY A 36 0.41 8.19 -8.63
N ALA A 37 -0.49 9.13 -8.95
CA ALA A 37 -1.87 8.85 -9.33
C ALA A 37 -1.96 8.09 -10.67
N GLU A 38 -1.13 8.44 -11.66
CA GLU A 38 -1.06 7.72 -12.93
C GLU A 38 -0.52 6.29 -12.76
N TRP A 39 0.54 6.12 -11.95
CA TRP A 39 1.06 4.81 -11.62
C TRP A 39 -0.03 3.95 -10.97
N ALA A 40 -0.79 4.57 -10.06
CA ALA A 40 -1.87 3.89 -9.38
C ALA A 40 -3.02 3.48 -10.27
N LYS A 41 -3.41 4.35 -11.20
CA LYS A 41 -4.40 4.04 -12.21
C LYS A 41 -3.96 2.85 -13.08
N LEU A 42 -2.72 2.85 -13.57
CA LEU A 42 -2.20 1.76 -14.40
C LEU A 42 -2.19 0.42 -13.66
N MET A 43 -1.77 0.41 -12.39
CA MET A 43 -1.75 -0.81 -11.58
C MET A 43 -3.14 -1.30 -11.21
N THR A 44 -4.10 -0.39 -11.00
CA THR A 44 -5.51 -0.72 -10.70
C THR A 44 -6.21 -1.30 -11.93
N ASP A 45 -6.11 -0.61 -13.08
CA ASP A 45 -6.77 -1.01 -14.33
C ASP A 45 -6.28 -2.36 -14.86
N THR A 46 -5.06 -2.76 -14.50
CA THR A 46 -4.42 -4.01 -14.95
C THR A 46 -4.33 -5.07 -13.85
N SER A 47 -5.01 -4.88 -12.71
CA SER A 47 -4.95 -5.81 -11.58
C SER A 47 -5.29 -7.24 -11.98
N THR A 48 -4.48 -8.18 -11.50
CA THR A 48 -4.63 -9.64 -11.68
C THR A 48 -4.93 -10.36 -10.38
N GLY A 49 -4.93 -9.65 -9.25
CA GLY A 49 -5.09 -10.26 -7.93
C GLY A 49 -3.91 -11.12 -7.46
N THR A 50 -2.84 -11.22 -8.24
CA THR A 50 -1.58 -11.83 -7.80
C THR A 50 -0.72 -10.85 -7.01
N TYR A 51 0.23 -11.38 -6.23
CA TYR A 51 1.25 -10.62 -5.51
C TYR A 51 0.71 -9.43 -4.68
N SER A 52 -0.31 -9.71 -3.87
CA SER A 52 -1.01 -8.73 -3.04
C SER A 52 -0.04 -7.84 -2.25
N SER A 53 -0.10 -6.53 -2.44
CA SER A 53 0.95 -5.61 -2.01
C SER A 53 0.42 -4.23 -1.65
N GLN A 54 1.10 -3.60 -0.69
CA GLN A 54 1.05 -2.17 -0.44
C GLN A 54 2.18 -1.54 -1.24
N TRP A 55 1.83 -0.69 -2.21
CA TRP A 55 2.77 0.08 -3.01
C TRP A 55 2.78 1.52 -2.54
N MET A 56 3.97 2.09 -2.40
CA MET A 56 4.19 3.49 -2.07
C MET A 56 4.88 4.14 -3.26
N VAL A 57 4.20 5.08 -3.91
CA VAL A 57 4.77 5.84 -5.03
C VAL A 57 5.04 7.25 -4.54
N VAL A 58 6.33 7.58 -4.45
CA VAL A 58 6.80 8.90 -4.02
C VAL A 58 7.14 9.72 -5.26
N ASP A 59 6.40 10.81 -5.47
CA ASP A 59 6.65 11.74 -6.57
C ASP A 59 7.53 12.89 -6.08
N TYR A 60 8.84 12.78 -6.32
CA TYR A 60 9.79 13.82 -5.96
C TYR A 60 9.60 15.12 -6.75
N ASN A 61 8.88 15.13 -7.88
CA ASN A 61 8.58 16.38 -8.58
C ASN A 61 7.58 17.24 -7.80
N ALA A 62 6.76 16.62 -6.94
CA ALA A 62 5.85 17.32 -6.03
C ALA A 62 6.54 17.76 -4.72
N PHE A 63 7.73 17.24 -4.43
CA PHE A 63 8.49 17.56 -3.22
C PHE A 63 9.35 18.81 -3.41
N ILE A 64 9.24 19.77 -2.48
CA ILE A 64 10.06 20.97 -2.45
C ILE A 64 10.81 21.00 -1.11
N PRO A 65 12.15 20.90 -1.12
CA PRO A 65 12.94 20.98 0.11
C PRO A 65 12.63 22.24 0.93
N GLY A 66 12.50 22.09 2.24
CA GLY A 66 12.20 23.18 3.17
C GLY A 66 10.73 23.67 3.16
N SER A 67 9.86 23.06 2.36
CA SER A 67 8.43 23.35 2.34
C SER A 67 7.62 22.21 2.95
N ALA A 68 6.36 22.48 3.28
CA ALA A 68 5.42 21.42 3.64
C ALA A 68 5.22 20.43 2.47
N VAL A 69 5.07 19.16 2.79
CA VAL A 69 4.72 18.07 1.87
C VAL A 69 3.39 18.39 1.20
N LYS A 70 3.39 18.45 -0.13
CA LYS A 70 2.22 18.78 -0.93
C LYS A 70 1.42 17.53 -1.28
N ASN A 71 0.11 17.69 -1.48
CA ASN A 71 -0.72 16.65 -2.10
C ASN A 71 -0.08 16.17 -3.41
N GLY A 72 -0.17 14.86 -3.66
CA GLY A 72 0.47 14.16 -4.75
C GLY A 72 1.89 13.67 -4.48
N THR A 73 2.51 14.04 -3.34
CA THR A 73 3.88 13.61 -3.00
C THR A 73 3.94 12.12 -2.67
N LEU A 74 2.96 11.58 -1.96
CA LEU A 74 2.88 10.15 -1.64
C LEU A 74 1.51 9.59 -2.06
N THR A 75 1.51 8.70 -3.05
CA THR A 75 0.34 7.86 -3.37
C THR A 75 0.55 6.46 -2.83
N VAL A 76 -0.41 5.95 -2.05
CA VAL A 76 -0.38 4.57 -1.53
C VAL A 76 -1.48 3.77 -2.18
N ILE A 77 -1.16 2.54 -2.56
CA ILE A 77 -2.09 1.56 -3.13
C ILE A 77 -1.98 0.28 -2.35
N GLU A 78 -3.11 -0.32 -2.04
CA GLU A 78 -3.18 -1.69 -1.56
C GLU A 78 -3.97 -2.52 -2.56
N GLN A 79 -3.35 -3.59 -3.07
CA GLN A 79 -3.97 -4.52 -4.00
C GLN A 79 -4.03 -5.91 -3.37
N VAL A 80 -5.20 -6.52 -3.42
CA VAL A 80 -5.49 -7.90 -3.02
C VAL A 80 -6.39 -8.53 -4.12
N PRO A 81 -6.63 -9.84 -4.14
CA PRO A 81 -7.50 -10.44 -5.15
C PRO A 81 -8.87 -9.76 -5.22
N GLY A 82 -9.28 -9.35 -6.42
CA GLY A 82 -10.57 -8.70 -6.67
C GLY A 82 -10.74 -7.28 -6.08
N MET A 83 -9.70 -6.67 -5.49
CA MET A 83 -9.81 -5.34 -4.88
C MET A 83 -8.52 -4.52 -5.00
N SER A 84 -8.69 -3.21 -5.22
CA SER A 84 -7.60 -2.25 -5.16
C SER A 84 -8.08 -0.97 -4.49
N ARG A 85 -7.33 -0.50 -3.50
CA ARG A 85 -7.59 0.77 -2.81
C ARG A 85 -6.42 1.70 -3.03
N THR A 86 -6.68 2.91 -3.53
CA THR A 86 -5.67 3.95 -3.75
C THR A 86 -6.04 5.19 -2.95
N ALA A 87 -5.06 5.85 -2.35
CA ALA A 87 -5.23 7.17 -1.76
C ALA A 87 -3.94 8.01 -1.83
N ASP A 88 -4.10 9.33 -1.87
CA ASP A 88 -3.02 10.28 -1.60
C ASP A 88 -2.80 10.35 -0.08
N MET A 89 -1.62 9.91 0.37
CA MET A 89 -1.23 9.87 1.77
C MET A 89 -0.25 10.97 2.15
N SER A 90 -0.11 12.01 1.31
CA SER A 90 0.80 13.14 1.55
C SER A 90 0.50 13.87 2.85
N GLN A 91 -0.78 14.06 3.20
CA GLN A 91 -1.16 14.70 4.45
C GLN A 91 -0.73 13.86 5.67
N ARG A 92 -0.90 12.54 5.63
CA ARG A 92 -0.43 11.65 6.70
C ARG A 92 1.08 11.65 6.80
N LEU A 93 1.78 11.62 5.66
CA LEU A 93 3.24 11.73 5.61
C LEU A 93 3.72 13.04 6.27
N GLN A 94 3.06 14.17 5.97
CA GLN A 94 3.36 15.46 6.60
C GLN A 94 3.16 15.43 8.12
N GLN A 95 2.06 14.81 8.59
CA GLN A 95 1.70 14.78 10.00
C GLN A 95 2.60 13.85 10.81
N MET A 96 2.93 12.67 10.26
CA MET A 96 3.68 11.63 10.95
C MET A 96 5.19 11.80 10.78
N GLY A 97 5.64 12.44 9.70
CA GLY A 97 7.05 12.51 9.31
C GLY A 97 7.59 11.24 8.65
N PHE A 98 6.77 10.18 8.55
CA PHE A 98 7.12 8.92 7.90
C PHE A 98 5.87 8.17 7.40
N TRP A 99 6.10 7.17 6.55
CA TRP A 99 5.11 6.14 6.21
C TRP A 99 5.72 4.76 6.51
N GLY A 100 5.10 4.01 7.43
CA GLY A 100 5.50 2.64 7.77
C GLY A 100 4.76 1.62 6.88
N SER A 101 5.45 0.56 6.47
CA SER A 101 4.89 -0.53 5.65
C SER A 101 5.42 -1.87 6.11
N GLU A 102 4.62 -2.61 6.88
CA GLU A 102 5.07 -3.83 7.57
C GLU A 102 4.19 -5.05 7.29
N ASN A 103 3.86 -5.29 6.02
CA ASN A 103 3.06 -6.43 5.56
C ASN A 103 1.61 -6.47 6.09
N ARG A 104 1.13 -5.37 6.66
CA ARG A 104 -0.26 -5.20 7.08
C ARG A 104 -0.94 -4.24 6.10
N ALA A 105 -2.13 -4.62 5.64
CA ALA A 105 -3.01 -3.64 5.01
C ALA A 105 -3.35 -2.54 6.02
N TRP A 106 -3.41 -1.30 5.56
CA TRP A 106 -3.70 -0.12 6.34
C TRP A 106 -5.12 0.40 6.06
N PHE A 107 -5.59 0.30 4.81
CA PHE A 107 -6.95 0.72 4.49
C PHE A 107 -7.97 -0.31 5.01
N GLU A 108 -9.01 0.18 5.69
CA GLU A 108 -10.01 -0.65 6.37
C GLU A 108 -10.69 -1.68 5.45
N ASP A 109 -11.07 -1.26 4.24
CA ASP A 109 -11.68 -2.13 3.24
C ASP A 109 -10.75 -3.27 2.82
N VAL A 110 -9.45 -3.00 2.63
CA VAL A 110 -8.45 -4.02 2.31
C VAL A 110 -8.11 -4.89 3.53
N ARG A 111 -8.11 -4.32 4.74
CA ARG A 111 -7.94 -5.10 5.98
C ARG A 111 -9.07 -6.11 6.15
N ASN A 112 -10.32 -5.70 5.90
CA ASN A 112 -11.49 -6.57 5.92
C ASN A 112 -11.36 -7.66 4.85
N ALA A 113 -11.07 -7.28 3.60
CA ALA A 113 -10.96 -8.23 2.50
C ALA A 113 -9.81 -9.24 2.68
N SER A 114 -8.70 -8.86 3.31
CA SER A 114 -7.54 -9.75 3.53
C SER A 114 -7.65 -10.61 4.80
N GLY A 115 -8.72 -10.47 5.59
CA GLY A 115 -8.90 -11.17 6.88
C GLY A 115 -8.09 -10.56 8.03
N SER A 116 -7.44 -9.41 7.83
CA SER A 116 -6.60 -8.78 8.85
C SER A 116 -7.40 -8.20 10.02
N THR A 117 -8.63 -7.74 9.76
CA THR A 117 -9.51 -7.20 10.81
C THR A 117 -9.93 -8.28 11.79
N GLU A 118 -10.48 -9.40 11.29
CA GLU A 118 -10.86 -10.54 12.12
C GLU A 118 -9.65 -11.10 12.89
N ALA A 119 -8.50 -11.22 12.25
CA ALA A 119 -7.29 -11.68 12.93
C ALA A 119 -6.83 -10.73 14.04
N GLU A 120 -7.01 -9.41 13.89
CA GLU A 120 -6.74 -8.44 14.96
C GLU A 120 -7.74 -8.56 16.10
N GLU A 121 -9.02 -8.80 15.82
CA GLU A 121 -10.05 -9.02 16.84
C GLU A 121 -9.77 -10.29 17.66
N LEU A 122 -9.38 -11.39 16.99
CA LEU A 122 -9.17 -12.70 17.64
C LEU A 122 -7.80 -12.85 18.30
N HIS A 123 -6.76 -12.22 17.75
CA HIS A 123 -5.37 -12.45 18.15
C HIS A 123 -4.61 -11.17 18.51
N GLY A 124 -5.29 -10.02 18.50
CA GLY A 124 -4.79 -8.76 19.01
C GLY A 124 -3.78 -8.06 18.10
N ALA A 125 -2.97 -7.21 18.75
CA ALA A 125 -2.17 -6.17 18.08
C ALA A 125 -1.13 -6.70 17.07
N LEU A 126 -0.81 -8.00 17.06
CA LEU A 126 0.07 -8.61 16.06
C LEU A 126 -0.42 -8.40 14.61
N PHE A 127 -1.74 -8.30 14.43
CA PHE A 127 -2.39 -8.08 13.13
C PHE A 127 -2.78 -6.62 12.88
N SER A 128 -2.59 -5.76 13.88
CA SER A 128 -2.86 -4.33 13.80
C SER A 128 -2.00 -3.63 12.74
N ALA A 129 -2.60 -2.74 11.95
CA ALA A 129 -1.83 -1.90 11.04
C ALA A 129 -0.88 -0.99 11.81
N ASP A 130 -1.39 -0.31 12.84
CA ASP A 130 -0.63 0.72 13.56
C ASP A 130 0.07 0.19 14.82
N ASN A 131 -0.33 -0.95 15.38
CA ASN A 131 0.15 -1.39 16.71
C ASN A 131 0.90 -2.74 16.71
N ASN A 132 1.21 -3.28 15.54
CA ASN A 132 2.06 -4.47 15.45
C ASN A 132 3.52 -4.17 15.91
N PRO A 133 4.33 -5.19 16.23
CA PRO A 133 5.69 -4.97 16.73
C PRO A 133 6.56 -4.06 15.86
N ARG A 134 6.46 -4.17 14.52
CA ARG A 134 7.24 -3.33 13.61
C ARG A 134 6.69 -1.91 13.50
N ALA A 135 5.37 -1.73 13.49
CA ALA A 135 4.76 -0.40 13.54
C ALA A 135 5.15 0.36 14.83
N ASN A 136 5.23 -0.33 15.97
CA ASN A 136 5.71 0.26 17.22
C ASN A 136 7.20 0.64 17.15
N ILE A 137 8.03 -0.18 16.51
CA ILE A 137 9.44 0.17 16.24
C ILE A 137 9.50 1.43 15.37
N PHE A 138 8.79 1.48 14.24
CA PHE A 138 8.76 2.65 13.35
C PHE A 138 8.32 3.92 14.08
N LYS A 139 7.24 3.86 14.87
CA LYS A 139 6.79 5.01 15.69
C LYS A 139 7.89 5.51 16.62
N ALA A 140 8.69 4.62 17.20
CA ALA A 140 9.75 4.97 18.16
C ALA A 140 11.07 5.40 17.52
N THR A 141 11.36 4.97 16.28
CA THR A 141 12.67 5.15 15.64
C THR A 141 12.65 6.05 14.42
N ALA A 142 11.60 6.04 13.60
CA ALA A 142 11.54 6.83 12.36
C ALA A 142 11.71 8.34 12.62
N PRO A 143 11.11 8.95 13.66
CA PRO A 143 11.32 10.38 13.95
C PRO A 143 12.78 10.74 14.32
N LYS A 144 13.62 9.75 14.66
CA LYS A 144 15.03 9.95 15.04
C LYS A 144 15.97 9.85 13.85
N VAL A 145 15.49 9.44 12.67
CA VAL A 145 16.31 9.37 11.45
C VAL A 145 16.43 10.77 10.85
N GLN A 146 17.64 11.34 10.88
CA GLN A 146 17.90 12.71 10.41
C GLN A 146 18.72 12.73 9.12
N THR A 147 19.51 11.69 8.86
CA THR A 147 20.36 11.54 7.67
C THR A 147 20.40 10.07 7.26
N LEU A 148 20.93 9.82 6.06
CA LEU A 148 21.32 8.47 5.61
C LEU A 148 22.44 7.89 6.48
#